data_AF-A0A8X7NH31-F1
#
_entry.id   AF-A0A8X7NH31-F1
#
_cell.length_a   1.000
_cell.length_b   1.000
_cell.length_c   1.000
_cell.angle_alpha   90.00
_cell.angle_beta   90.00
_cell.angle_gamma   90.00
#
_symmetry.space_group_name_H-M   'P 1'
#
loop_
_entity.id
_entity.type
_entity.pdbx_description
1 polymer ?
#
loop_
_entity_poly.entity_id
_entity_poly.type
_entity_poly.pdbx_seq_one_letter_code
_entity_poly.pdbx_strand_id
1 'polypeptide(L)'
;MAATHGISSTKHYSSGHRAASRRKVGNPYITTIDFISIVIGFYGYHKITTIQLPPHLEDAGHWQFLTNLSLVYSLFVFIVGFIAHITKSQTLFLFKNNLHPIGLALETIVAGVYWPLRLFCLHLLTKDPANFNLPLTTDLCIHLMPVVSLLIDYLIFMPRWTISNNTALGFVVLLTTFYWFLLDNLIDVDNGGSYPYEFLNVEKDGQRIFVFAVVALVAFAQFLFMRRVYDWIVGKTEDASERIDQELDKKEL
;
A
#
# COMPACT_ATOMS: atom_id res chain seq x y z
N MET A 1 31.59 54.66 -35.36
CA MET A 1 30.47 55.11 -34.51
C MET A 1 30.18 54.02 -33.49
N ALA A 2 29.69 54.41 -32.33
CA ALA A 2 29.84 53.75 -31.03
C ALA A 2 29.03 52.46 -30.79
N ALA A 3 29.42 51.79 -29.72
CA ALA A 3 28.93 50.54 -29.13
C ALA A 3 27.53 50.62 -28.49
N THR A 4 26.94 49.45 -28.20
CA THR A 4 26.39 49.00 -26.89
C THR A 4 25.87 47.56 -27.05
N HIS A 5 26.54 46.53 -26.52
CA HIS A 5 26.33 45.90 -25.20
C HIS A 5 24.88 45.52 -24.84
N GLY A 6 24.66 44.20 -24.74
CA GLY A 6 23.51 43.58 -24.07
C GLY A 6 23.94 42.23 -23.50
N ILE A 7 24.47 42.25 -22.27
CA ILE A 7 24.86 41.09 -21.47
C ILE A 7 23.56 40.45 -20.95
N SER A 8 23.23 39.24 -21.41
CA SER A 8 22.18 38.43 -20.78
C SER A 8 22.79 37.61 -19.65
N SER A 9 22.45 38.02 -18.43
CA SER A 9 22.78 37.42 -17.15
C SER A 9 22.60 35.90 -17.14
N THR A 10 23.71 35.19 -16.92
CA THR A 10 23.72 33.82 -16.42
C THR A 10 23.23 33.84 -14.97
N LYS A 11 22.04 33.29 -14.72
CA LYS A 11 21.60 33.00 -13.34
C LYS A 11 22.49 31.90 -12.78
N HIS A 12 23.49 32.30 -12.00
CA HIS A 12 24.17 31.40 -11.08
C HIS A 12 23.16 30.94 -10.02
N TYR A 13 22.69 29.70 -10.15
CA TYR A 13 22.01 28.99 -9.06
C TYR A 13 23.08 28.70 -8.01
N SER A 14 23.19 29.55 -6.99
CA SER A 14 24.07 29.30 -5.86
C SER A 14 23.57 28.09 -5.09
N SER A 15 24.43 27.09 -5.00
CA SER A 15 24.33 25.91 -4.14
C SER A 15 24.07 26.29 -2.69
N GLY A 16 22.93 25.86 -2.15
CA GLY A 16 22.62 26.05 -0.72
C GLY A 16 21.22 25.64 -0.31
N HIS A 17 20.58 24.65 -0.95
CA HIS A 17 19.25 24.21 -0.51
C HIS A 17 19.40 23.06 0.49
N ARG A 18 19.32 23.39 1.78
CA ARG A 18 19.23 22.40 2.86
C ARG A 18 17.90 22.49 3.59
N ALA A 19 16.80 22.65 2.85
CA ALA A 19 15.52 22.13 3.31
C ALA A 19 15.68 20.61 3.39
N ALA A 20 15.77 20.06 4.60
CA ALA A 20 15.88 18.62 4.80
C ALA A 20 14.57 17.98 4.33
N SER A 21 14.47 17.63 3.04
CA SER A 21 13.33 16.90 2.50
C SER A 21 13.08 15.70 3.41
N ARG A 22 11.86 15.61 3.93
CA ARG A 22 11.42 14.52 4.82
C ARG A 22 11.52 13.17 4.12
N ARG A 23 11.69 13.17 2.79
CA ARG A 23 11.72 12.03 1.88
C ARG A 23 13.13 11.50 1.62
N LYS A 24 13.90 11.33 2.70
CA LYS A 24 15.28 10.83 2.65
C LYS A 24 15.45 9.64 3.58
N VAL A 25 16.36 8.74 3.22
CA VAL A 25 16.75 7.63 4.07
C VAL A 25 17.31 8.14 5.41
N GLY A 26 17.05 7.40 6.49
CA GLY A 26 17.45 7.80 7.84
C GLY A 26 16.54 8.82 8.54
N ASN A 27 15.37 9.13 8.00
CA ASN A 27 14.36 9.93 8.70
C ASN A 27 13.81 9.17 9.94
N PRO A 28 13.96 9.71 11.17
CA PRO A 28 13.56 9.00 12.39
C PRO A 28 12.04 8.82 12.55
N TYR A 29 11.22 9.70 11.99
CA TYR A 29 9.76 9.63 12.16
C TYR A 29 9.18 8.41 11.42
N ILE A 30 9.59 8.20 10.17
CA ILE A 30 9.16 7.02 9.41
C ILE A 30 9.77 5.73 9.98
N THR A 31 11.00 5.77 10.51
CA THR A 31 11.57 4.63 11.25
C THR A 31 10.67 4.21 12.41
N THR A 32 10.15 5.17 13.18
CA THR A 32 9.23 4.88 14.29
C THR A 32 7.90 4.34 13.79
N ILE A 33 7.34 4.90 12.72
CA ILE A 33 6.08 4.42 12.12
C ILE A 33 6.25 2.99 11.59
N ASP A 34 7.33 2.69 10.87
CA ASP A 34 7.64 1.34 10.38
C ASP A 34 7.75 0.37 11.56
N PHE A 35 8.49 0.72 12.62
CA PHE A 35 8.61 -0.13 13.80
C PHE A 35 7.27 -0.43 14.47
N ILE A 36 6.43 0.59 14.68
CA ILE A 36 5.09 0.43 15.26
C ILE A 36 4.22 -0.45 14.34
N SER A 37 4.27 -0.22 13.03
CA SER A 37 3.50 -0.98 12.03
C SER A 37 3.91 -2.44 12.01
N ILE A 38 5.21 -2.73 12.15
CA ILE A 38 5.75 -4.10 12.28
C ILE A 38 5.18 -4.78 13.54
N VAL A 39 5.23 -4.11 14.69
CA VAL A 39 4.72 -4.68 15.95
C VAL A 39 3.21 -4.96 15.88
N ILE A 40 2.42 -4.00 15.40
CA ILE A 40 0.96 -4.15 15.24
C ILE A 40 0.65 -5.23 14.21
N GLY A 41 1.38 -5.25 13.09
CA GLY A 41 1.19 -6.23 12.02
C GLY A 41 1.52 -7.65 12.46
N PHE A 42 2.60 -7.86 13.21
CA PHE A 42 2.91 -9.18 13.79
C PHE A 42 1.87 -9.62 14.83
N TYR A 43 1.39 -8.70 15.66
CA TYR A 43 0.28 -8.98 16.59
C TYR A 43 -0.98 -9.41 15.82
N GLY A 44 -1.37 -8.64 14.80
CA GLY A 44 -2.51 -8.95 13.93
C GLY A 44 -2.35 -10.30 13.24
N TYR A 45 -1.19 -10.54 12.63
CA TYR A 45 -0.83 -11.80 11.96
C TYR A 45 -0.94 -13.00 12.92
N HIS A 46 -0.35 -12.90 14.10
CA HIS A 46 -0.44 -13.96 15.11
C HIS A 46 -1.89 -14.24 15.52
N LYS A 47 -2.72 -13.20 15.66
CA LYS A 47 -4.14 -13.36 15.99
C LYS A 47 -4.91 -14.06 14.88
N ILE A 48 -4.72 -13.69 13.61
CA ILE A 48 -5.49 -14.30 12.50
C ILE A 48 -5.08 -15.73 12.20
N THR A 49 -3.81 -16.11 12.38
CA THR A 49 -3.33 -17.48 12.14
C THR A 49 -3.61 -18.44 13.29
N THR A 50 -4.15 -17.95 14.41
CA THR A 50 -4.53 -18.77 15.57
C THR A 50 -6.04 -18.93 15.70
N ILE A 51 -6.83 -18.26 14.86
CA ILE A 51 -8.28 -18.44 14.79
C ILE A 51 -8.56 -19.80 14.16
N GLN A 52 -9.40 -20.61 14.82
CA GLN A 52 -9.92 -21.81 14.20
C GLN A 52 -10.86 -21.44 13.05
N LEU A 53 -10.53 -21.91 11.85
CA LEU A 53 -11.36 -21.71 10.67
C LEU A 53 -12.59 -22.63 10.73
N PRO A 54 -13.75 -22.21 10.20
CA PRO A 54 -14.89 -23.09 10.08
C PRO A 54 -14.61 -24.22 9.07
N PRO A 55 -15.33 -25.36 9.12
CA PRO A 55 -15.00 -26.55 8.33
C PRO A 55 -14.84 -26.30 6.82
N HIS A 56 -15.64 -25.40 6.24
CA HIS A 56 -15.60 -25.06 4.81
C HIS A 56 -14.36 -24.25 4.38
N LEU A 57 -13.53 -23.79 5.32
CA LEU A 57 -12.29 -23.03 5.09
C LEU A 57 -11.06 -23.71 5.70
N GLU A 58 -11.25 -24.73 6.53
CA GLU A 58 -10.19 -25.34 7.34
C GLU A 58 -9.10 -25.97 6.48
N ASP A 59 -9.47 -26.79 5.48
CA ASP A 59 -8.53 -27.52 4.63
C ASP A 59 -7.66 -26.59 3.76
N ALA A 60 -8.26 -25.53 3.20
CA ALA A 60 -7.53 -24.51 2.43
C ALA A 60 -6.63 -23.61 3.32
N GLY A 61 -6.90 -23.58 4.62
CA GLY A 61 -6.08 -22.91 5.62
C GLY A 61 -6.09 -21.38 5.52
N HIS A 62 -5.15 -20.73 6.22
CA HIS A 62 -5.12 -19.26 6.30
C HIS A 62 -4.54 -18.55 5.07
N TRP A 63 -3.92 -19.27 4.13
CA TRP A 63 -3.26 -18.67 2.96
C TRP A 63 -4.21 -18.33 1.81
N GLN A 64 -5.45 -18.82 1.86
CA GLN A 64 -6.49 -18.43 0.91
C GLN A 64 -6.93 -16.96 1.06
N PHE A 65 -6.75 -16.33 2.22
CA PHE A 65 -7.22 -14.96 2.48
C PHE A 65 -6.25 -13.93 1.90
N LEU A 66 -6.75 -13.09 0.98
CA LEU A 66 -5.96 -11.99 0.41
C LEU A 66 -5.46 -11.02 1.48
N THR A 67 -6.24 -10.76 2.53
CA THR A 67 -5.83 -9.96 3.70
C THR A 67 -4.54 -10.48 4.34
N ASN A 68 -4.38 -11.80 4.44
CA ASN A 68 -3.20 -12.39 5.09
C ASN A 68 -1.97 -12.25 4.19
N LEU A 69 -2.14 -12.49 2.89
CA LEU A 69 -1.09 -12.33 1.89
C LEU A 69 -0.63 -10.87 1.78
N SER A 70 -1.57 -9.92 1.75
CA SER A 70 -1.25 -8.49 1.71
C SER A 70 -0.54 -8.06 2.98
N LEU A 71 -1.00 -8.49 4.16
CA LEU A 71 -0.36 -8.15 5.43
C LEU A 71 1.09 -8.64 5.49
N VAL A 72 1.36 -9.86 5.05
CA VAL A 72 2.74 -10.40 4.97
C VAL A 72 3.59 -9.56 4.02
N TYR A 73 3.06 -9.18 2.86
CA TYR A 73 3.75 -8.29 1.92
C TYR A 73 4.03 -6.91 2.55
N SER A 74 3.04 -6.31 3.19
CA SER A 74 3.15 -5.01 3.86
C SER A 74 4.17 -5.05 5.01
N LEU A 75 4.16 -6.11 5.82
CA LEU A 75 5.19 -6.36 6.83
C LEU A 75 6.59 -6.42 6.21
N PHE A 76 6.75 -7.09 5.07
CA PHE A 76 8.02 -7.12 4.35
C PHE A 76 8.44 -5.70 3.90
N VAL A 77 7.52 -4.90 3.36
CA VAL A 77 7.77 -3.49 2.99
C VAL A 77 8.22 -2.67 4.21
N PHE A 78 7.52 -2.77 5.34
CA PHE A 78 7.87 -2.05 6.57
C PHE A 78 9.22 -2.49 7.14
N ILE A 79 9.52 -3.80 7.12
CA ILE A 79 10.80 -4.34 7.59
C ILE A 79 11.95 -3.82 6.72
N VAL A 80 11.82 -3.85 5.39
CA VAL A 80 12.84 -3.30 4.48
C VAL A 80 12.99 -1.79 4.70
N GLY A 81 11.88 -1.06 4.88
CA GLY A 81 11.87 0.36 5.21
C GLY A 81 12.62 0.67 6.50
N PHE A 82 12.25 0.01 7.58
CA PHE A 82 12.89 0.12 8.89
C PHE A 82 14.40 -0.12 8.79
N ILE A 83 14.81 -1.24 8.16
CA ILE A 83 16.23 -1.57 7.98
C ILE A 83 16.93 -0.50 7.13
N ALA A 84 16.31 -0.03 6.04
CA ALA A 84 16.86 1.03 5.22
C ALA A 84 17.12 2.30 6.03
N HIS A 85 16.16 2.72 6.87
CA HIS A 85 16.27 3.93 7.65
C HIS A 85 17.29 3.81 8.80
N ILE A 86 17.33 2.70 9.55
CA ILE A 86 18.33 2.53 10.62
C ILE A 86 19.77 2.43 10.08
N THR A 87 19.95 1.74 8.94
CA THR A 87 21.27 1.56 8.31
C THR A 87 21.67 2.72 7.42
N LYS A 88 20.74 3.65 7.14
CA LYS A 88 20.88 4.71 6.14
C LYS A 88 21.23 4.19 4.74
N SER A 89 20.78 2.97 4.40
CA SER A 89 21.08 2.32 3.12
C SER A 89 20.18 2.84 2.00
N GLN A 90 20.76 3.59 1.07
CA GLN A 90 20.03 4.11 -0.09
C GLN A 90 19.52 2.99 -1.00
N THR A 91 20.25 1.88 -1.13
CA THR A 91 19.83 0.73 -1.94
C THR A 91 18.57 0.10 -1.38
N LEU A 92 18.50 -0.15 -0.06
CA LEU A 92 17.30 -0.70 0.57
C LEU A 92 16.14 0.29 0.51
N PHE A 93 16.41 1.59 0.63
CA PHE A 93 15.38 2.62 0.49
C PHE A 93 14.76 2.63 -0.92
N LEU A 94 15.58 2.57 -1.97
CA LEU A 94 15.08 2.46 -3.35
C LEU A 94 14.34 1.14 -3.59
N PHE A 95 14.82 0.04 -3.01
CA PHE A 95 14.15 -1.26 -3.09
C PHE A 95 12.77 -1.21 -2.43
N LYS A 96 12.67 -0.72 -1.19
CA LYS A 96 11.39 -0.48 -0.50
C LYS A 96 10.45 0.39 -1.34
N ASN A 97 10.96 1.44 -1.96
CA ASN A 97 10.16 2.34 -2.79
C ASN A 97 9.60 1.68 -4.07
N ASN A 98 10.25 0.63 -4.57
CA ASN A 98 9.74 -0.17 -5.68
C ASN A 98 8.74 -1.26 -5.24
N LEU A 99 8.82 -1.74 -3.99
CA LEU A 99 7.85 -2.69 -3.43
C LEU A 99 6.56 -1.99 -3.00
N HIS A 100 6.68 -0.78 -2.43
CA HIS A 100 5.57 -0.06 -1.81
C HIS A 100 4.31 0.12 -2.69
N PRO A 101 4.39 0.41 -4.01
CA PRO A 101 3.19 0.54 -4.85
C PRO A 101 2.31 -0.71 -4.84
N ILE A 102 2.92 -1.90 -4.80
CA ILE A 102 2.21 -3.18 -4.74
C ILE A 102 1.51 -3.30 -3.38
N GLY A 103 2.23 -3.05 -2.28
CA GLY A 103 1.67 -3.10 -0.94
C GLY A 103 0.48 -2.15 -0.78
N LEU A 104 0.63 -0.88 -1.20
CA LEU A 104 -0.45 0.08 -1.06
C LEU A 104 -1.65 -0.27 -1.94
N ALA A 105 -1.45 -0.81 -3.14
CA ALA A 105 -2.54 -1.29 -3.98
C ALA A 105 -3.30 -2.46 -3.33
N LEU A 106 -2.59 -3.47 -2.83
CA LEU A 106 -3.18 -4.64 -2.15
C LEU A 106 -3.98 -4.21 -0.92
N GLU A 107 -3.40 -3.40 -0.03
CA GLU A 107 -4.06 -2.99 1.21
C GLU A 107 -5.24 -2.03 0.95
N THR A 108 -5.18 -1.22 -0.11
CA THR A 108 -6.33 -0.39 -0.51
C THR A 108 -7.50 -1.25 -0.98
N ILE A 109 -7.24 -2.32 -1.75
CA ILE A 109 -8.28 -3.26 -2.17
C ILE A 109 -8.86 -3.99 -0.95
N VAL A 110 -8.00 -4.53 -0.10
CA VAL A 110 -8.41 -5.26 1.11
C VAL A 110 -9.27 -4.37 2.00
N ALA A 111 -8.81 -3.18 2.38
CA ALA A 111 -9.58 -2.27 3.23
C ALA A 111 -10.86 -1.76 2.53
N GLY A 112 -10.75 -1.42 1.25
CA GLY A 112 -11.82 -0.83 0.45
C GLY A 112 -12.95 -1.82 0.14
N VAL A 113 -12.67 -3.12 0.07
CA VAL A 113 -13.70 -4.16 -0.05
C VAL A 113 -14.19 -4.56 1.34
N TYR A 114 -13.28 -4.82 2.28
CA TYR A 114 -13.63 -5.37 3.59
C TYR A 114 -14.59 -4.47 4.38
N TRP A 115 -14.26 -3.18 4.57
CA TRP A 115 -15.04 -2.32 5.46
C TRP A 115 -16.49 -2.09 4.97
N PRO A 116 -16.75 -1.81 3.69
CA PRO A 116 -18.11 -1.75 3.19
C PRO A 116 -18.89 -3.05 3.39
N LEU A 117 -18.26 -4.21 3.15
CA LEU A 117 -18.91 -5.50 3.40
C LEU A 117 -19.19 -5.71 4.89
N ARG A 118 -18.22 -5.44 5.77
CA ARG A 118 -18.36 -5.58 7.21
C ARG A 118 -19.48 -4.71 7.78
N LEU A 119 -19.63 -3.49 7.27
CA LEU A 119 -20.58 -2.51 7.79
C LEU A 119 -21.99 -2.65 7.19
N PHE A 120 -22.09 -3.01 5.91
CA PHE A 120 -23.36 -2.93 5.17
C PHE A 120 -23.80 -4.24 4.53
N CYS A 121 -22.86 -5.14 4.20
CA CYS A 121 -23.14 -6.35 3.40
C CYS A 121 -22.47 -7.60 4.01
N LEU A 122 -22.67 -7.87 5.30
CA LEU A 122 -21.96 -8.93 6.01
C LEU A 122 -22.18 -10.33 5.40
N HIS A 123 -23.35 -10.55 4.79
CA HIS A 123 -23.70 -11.78 4.06
C HIS A 123 -22.86 -12.03 2.80
N LEU A 124 -22.15 -11.02 2.27
CA LEU A 124 -21.20 -11.19 1.19
C LEU A 124 -19.77 -11.44 1.70
N LEU A 125 -19.50 -11.13 2.97
CA LEU A 125 -18.20 -11.38 3.59
C LEU A 125 -18.08 -12.82 4.08
N THR A 126 -19.15 -13.36 4.69
CA THR A 126 -19.13 -14.67 5.36
C THR A 126 -20.45 -15.42 5.20
N LYS A 127 -20.36 -16.75 5.13
CA LYS A 127 -21.50 -17.67 5.06
C LYS A 127 -22.36 -17.69 6.32
N ASP A 128 -21.81 -17.27 7.47
CA ASP A 128 -22.53 -17.23 8.75
C ASP A 128 -22.45 -15.84 9.41
N PRO A 129 -23.23 -14.85 8.92
CA PRO A 129 -23.20 -13.48 9.44
C PRO A 129 -23.58 -13.37 10.92
N ALA A 130 -24.43 -14.28 11.42
CA ALA A 130 -24.92 -14.24 12.80
C ALA A 130 -23.82 -14.59 13.81
N ASN A 131 -22.88 -15.47 13.42
CA ASN A 131 -21.77 -15.91 14.27
C ASN A 131 -20.44 -15.24 13.90
N PHE A 132 -20.43 -14.29 12.96
CA PHE A 132 -19.21 -13.60 12.56
C PHE A 132 -18.66 -12.70 13.68
N ASN A 133 -17.58 -13.15 14.30
CA ASN A 133 -16.96 -12.46 15.43
C ASN A 133 -15.44 -12.33 15.28
N LEU A 134 -15.00 -11.33 14.53
CA LEU A 134 -13.61 -10.87 14.55
C LEU A 134 -13.47 -9.69 15.54
N PRO A 135 -12.63 -9.80 16.58
CA PRO A 135 -12.41 -8.71 17.53
C PRO A 135 -11.95 -7.44 16.82
N LEU A 136 -12.56 -6.29 17.14
CA LEU A 136 -12.27 -5.02 16.49
C LEU A 136 -10.76 -4.67 16.51
N THR A 137 -10.05 -4.99 17.59
CA THR A 137 -8.61 -4.77 17.65
C THR A 137 -7.86 -5.55 16.56
N THR A 138 -8.14 -6.86 16.43
CA THR A 138 -7.54 -7.69 15.37
C THR A 138 -7.91 -7.14 14.00
N ASP A 139 -9.16 -6.74 13.83
CA ASP A 139 -9.70 -6.19 12.60
C ASP A 139 -8.95 -4.92 12.16
N LEU A 140 -8.77 -3.97 13.07
CA LEU A 140 -7.99 -2.75 12.82
C LEU A 140 -6.52 -3.04 12.51
N CYS A 141 -5.92 -4.05 13.16
CA CYS A 141 -4.53 -4.43 12.92
C CYS A 141 -4.29 -4.94 11.50
N ILE A 142 -5.23 -5.67 10.92
CA ILE A 142 -5.04 -6.34 9.62
C ILE A 142 -5.70 -5.59 8.45
N HIS A 143 -6.78 -4.83 8.67
CA HIS A 143 -7.51 -4.14 7.61
C HIS A 143 -7.32 -2.62 7.58
N LEU A 144 -6.90 -1.97 8.69
CA LEU A 144 -6.75 -0.52 8.73
C LEU A 144 -5.29 -0.08 8.86
N MET A 145 -4.54 -0.65 9.79
CA MET A 145 -3.15 -0.26 10.03
C MET A 145 -2.28 -0.33 8.76
N PRO A 146 -2.29 -1.42 7.97
CA PRO A 146 -1.39 -1.53 6.83
C PRO A 146 -1.61 -0.43 5.78
N VAL A 147 -2.87 -0.20 5.39
CA VAL A 147 -3.21 0.83 4.40
C VAL A 147 -2.90 2.24 4.92
N VAL A 148 -3.17 2.53 6.19
CA VAL A 148 -2.90 3.85 6.78
C VAL A 148 -1.40 4.11 6.86
N SER A 149 -0.61 3.15 7.34
CA SER A 149 0.84 3.30 7.44
C SER A 149 1.49 3.50 6.06
N LEU A 150 1.08 2.72 5.04
CA LEU A 150 1.55 2.88 3.66
C LEU A 150 1.11 4.23 3.04
N LEU A 151 -0.10 4.72 3.34
CA LEU A 151 -0.54 6.04 2.88
C LEU A 151 0.27 7.17 3.51
N ILE A 152 0.54 7.09 4.81
CA ILE A 152 1.36 8.07 5.53
C ILE A 152 2.79 8.07 4.97
N ASP A 153 3.38 6.89 4.80
CA ASP A 153 4.71 6.72 4.21
C ASP A 153 4.75 7.35 2.81
N TYR A 154 3.82 6.97 1.93
CA TYR A 154 3.80 7.48 0.56
C TYR A 154 3.63 8.99 0.45
N LEU A 155 2.68 9.58 1.20
CA LEU A 155 2.35 11.00 1.06
C LEU A 155 3.34 11.91 1.80
N ILE A 156 3.98 11.44 2.88
CA ILE A 156 4.81 12.28 3.75
C ILE A 156 6.31 11.99 3.62
N PHE A 157 6.70 10.71 3.48
CA PHE A 157 8.08 10.26 3.69
C PHE A 157 8.72 9.60 2.47
N MET A 158 7.96 9.34 1.40
CA MET A 158 8.50 8.75 0.19
C MET A 158 8.62 9.75 -0.96
N PRO A 159 9.61 9.58 -1.85
CA PRO A 159 9.57 10.19 -3.16
C PRO A 159 8.44 9.59 -4.01
N ARG A 160 8.09 10.31 -5.07
CA ARG A 160 7.10 9.86 -6.05
C ARG A 160 7.49 8.51 -6.64
N TRP A 161 6.51 7.62 -6.81
CA TRP A 161 6.72 6.36 -7.50
C TRP A 161 7.23 6.56 -8.93
N THR A 162 8.24 5.76 -9.29
CA THR A 162 8.93 5.78 -10.58
C THR A 162 8.50 4.63 -11.50
N ILE A 163 7.75 3.65 -10.97
CA ILE A 163 7.25 2.51 -11.73
C ILE A 163 6.38 3.00 -12.91
N SER A 164 6.64 2.44 -14.09
CA SER A 164 5.87 2.76 -15.29
C SER A 164 4.45 2.18 -15.23
N ASN A 165 3.51 2.77 -15.95
CA ASN A 165 2.13 2.26 -15.99
C ASN A 165 2.07 0.82 -16.53
N ASN A 166 2.89 0.49 -17.53
CA ASN A 166 2.93 -0.88 -18.09
C ASN A 166 3.49 -1.88 -17.08
N THR A 167 4.51 -1.50 -16.33
CA THR A 167 5.08 -2.34 -15.25
C THR A 167 4.05 -2.55 -14.14
N ALA A 168 3.36 -1.50 -13.71
CA ALA A 168 2.30 -1.61 -12.70
C ALA A 168 1.14 -2.50 -13.17
N LEU A 169 0.68 -2.33 -14.42
CA LEU A 169 -0.34 -3.21 -15.02
C LEU A 169 0.14 -4.66 -15.09
N GLY A 170 1.40 -4.88 -15.48
CA GLY A 170 2.02 -6.21 -15.50
C GLY A 170 2.00 -6.88 -14.12
N PHE A 171 2.34 -6.15 -13.05
CA PHE A 171 2.24 -6.66 -11.68
C PHE A 171 0.80 -6.98 -11.27
N VAL A 172 -0.16 -6.12 -11.63
CA VAL A 172 -1.58 -6.37 -11.35
C VAL A 172 -2.05 -7.66 -12.01
N VAL A 173 -1.76 -7.85 -13.30
CA VAL A 173 -2.11 -9.09 -14.03
C VAL A 173 -1.42 -10.30 -13.41
N LEU A 174 -0.12 -10.20 -13.13
CA LEU A 174 0.66 -11.28 -12.54
C LEU A 174 0.11 -11.71 -11.18
N LEU A 175 -0.11 -10.76 -10.26
CA LEU A 175 -0.58 -11.05 -8.90
C LEU A 175 -2.03 -11.55 -8.89
N THR A 176 -2.90 -10.99 -9.75
CA THR A 176 -4.28 -11.46 -9.89
C THR A 176 -4.31 -12.91 -10.39
N THR A 177 -3.50 -13.22 -11.40
CA THR A 177 -3.37 -14.58 -11.95
C THR A 177 -2.75 -15.53 -10.93
N PHE A 178 -1.71 -15.10 -10.22
CA PHE A 178 -1.10 -15.89 -9.15
C PHE A 178 -2.11 -16.23 -8.05
N TYR A 179 -2.88 -15.24 -7.59
CA TYR A 179 -3.90 -15.46 -6.56
C TYR A 179 -5.01 -16.40 -7.05
N TRP A 180 -5.42 -16.31 -8.32
CA TRP A 180 -6.35 -17.26 -8.93
C TRP A 180 -5.84 -18.71 -8.79
N PHE A 181 -4.62 -18.98 -9.26
CA PHE A 181 -4.03 -20.32 -9.18
C PHE A 181 -3.76 -20.78 -7.75
N LEU A 182 -3.44 -19.85 -6.85
CA LEU A 182 -3.29 -20.17 -5.44
C LEU A 182 -4.62 -20.67 -4.85
N LEU A 183 -5.72 -19.97 -5.10
CA LEU A 183 -7.04 -20.39 -4.63
C LEU A 183 -7.48 -21.72 -5.24
N ASP A 184 -7.27 -21.90 -6.54
CA ASP A 184 -7.57 -23.15 -7.25
C ASP A 184 -6.79 -24.35 -6.67
N ASN A 185 -5.56 -24.12 -6.20
CA ASN A 185 -4.76 -25.16 -5.57
C ASN A 185 -5.12 -25.45 -4.10
N LEU A 186 -5.59 -24.43 -3.37
CA LEU A 186 -5.90 -24.56 -1.94
C LEU A 186 -7.33 -25.04 -1.68
N ILE A 187 -8.29 -24.66 -2.52
CA ILE A 187 -9.72 -24.86 -2.24
C ILE A 187 -10.25 -26.07 -2.98
N ASP A 188 -10.65 -27.09 -2.22
CA ASP A 188 -11.33 -28.27 -2.73
C ASP A 188 -12.85 -28.13 -2.61
N VAL A 189 -13.48 -27.57 -3.65
CA VAL A 189 -14.93 -27.32 -3.67
C VAL A 189 -15.72 -28.64 -3.72
N ASP A 190 -15.18 -29.68 -4.35
CA ASP A 190 -15.83 -30.99 -4.48
C ASP A 190 -15.97 -31.71 -3.13
N ASN A 191 -15.05 -31.44 -2.20
CA ASN A 191 -15.08 -31.96 -0.83
C ASN A 191 -15.63 -30.96 0.20
N GLY A 192 -16.40 -29.96 -0.24
CA GLY A 192 -17.11 -29.03 0.64
C GLY A 192 -16.31 -27.81 1.09
N GLY A 193 -15.12 -27.60 0.53
CA GLY A 193 -14.36 -26.36 0.62
C GLY A 193 -15.08 -25.21 -0.09
N SER A 194 -14.70 -23.99 0.26
CA SER A 194 -15.31 -22.79 -0.32
C SER A 194 -14.33 -21.62 -0.32
N TYR A 195 -14.65 -20.60 -1.11
CA TYR A 195 -13.84 -19.39 -1.19
C TYR A 195 -13.94 -18.58 0.10
N PRO A 196 -12.87 -17.86 0.48
CA PRO A 196 -12.78 -17.14 1.76
C PRO A 196 -13.79 -16.03 1.94
N TYR A 197 -14.41 -15.57 0.85
CA TYR A 197 -15.42 -14.52 0.85
C TYR A 197 -16.64 -15.00 0.09
N GLU A 198 -17.82 -14.79 0.65
CA GLU A 198 -19.06 -15.34 0.09
C GLU A 198 -19.38 -14.76 -1.30
N PHE A 199 -18.99 -13.52 -1.59
CA PHE A 199 -19.13 -12.95 -2.93
C PHE A 199 -18.29 -13.66 -4.03
N LEU A 200 -17.35 -14.52 -3.65
CA LEU A 200 -16.58 -15.36 -4.58
C LEU A 200 -17.19 -16.75 -4.79
N ASN A 201 -18.14 -17.17 -3.93
CA ASN A 201 -18.84 -18.45 -4.03
C ASN A 201 -20.00 -18.35 -5.05
N VAL A 202 -19.63 -18.14 -6.31
CA VAL A 202 -20.57 -17.99 -7.44
C VAL A 202 -20.75 -19.31 -8.20
N GLU A 203 -21.89 -19.46 -8.89
CA GLU A 203 -22.24 -20.71 -9.60
C GLU A 203 -21.29 -21.03 -10.77
N LYS A 204 -20.78 -20.00 -11.46
CA LYS A 204 -19.98 -20.17 -12.69
C LYS A 204 -18.65 -19.48 -12.56
N ASP A 205 -17.58 -20.15 -12.97
CA ASP A 205 -16.23 -19.58 -12.99
C ASP A 205 -16.14 -18.28 -13.78
N GLY A 206 -16.93 -18.13 -14.85
CA GLY A 206 -16.99 -16.88 -15.62
C GLY A 206 -17.41 -15.66 -14.78
N GLN A 207 -18.29 -15.84 -13.79
CA GLN A 207 -18.66 -14.75 -12.85
C GLN A 207 -17.50 -14.43 -11.91
N ARG A 208 -16.76 -15.44 -11.47
CA ARG A 208 -15.58 -15.27 -10.60
C ARG A 208 -14.45 -14.55 -11.33
N ILE A 209 -14.19 -14.94 -12.58
CA ILE A 209 -13.24 -14.25 -13.47
C ILE A 209 -13.63 -12.78 -13.64
N PHE A 210 -14.92 -12.49 -13.81
CA PHE A 210 -15.39 -11.11 -13.89
C PHE A 210 -15.09 -10.32 -12.61
N VAL A 211 -15.31 -10.90 -11.41
CA VAL A 211 -14.95 -10.26 -10.14
C VAL A 211 -13.45 -9.98 -10.08
N PHE A 212 -12.60 -10.95 -10.42
CA PHE A 212 -11.15 -10.78 -10.44
C PHE A 212 -10.71 -9.68 -11.42
N ALA A 213 -11.32 -9.63 -12.60
CA ALA A 213 -11.04 -8.59 -13.59
C ALA A 213 -11.43 -7.19 -13.08
N VAL A 214 -12.59 -7.05 -12.43
CA VAL A 214 -13.02 -5.78 -11.82
C VAL A 214 -12.04 -5.35 -10.72
N VAL A 215 -11.67 -6.25 -9.82
CA VAL A 215 -10.71 -5.96 -8.74
C VAL A 215 -9.35 -5.55 -9.30
N ALA A 216 -8.85 -6.24 -10.33
CA ALA A 216 -7.61 -5.89 -11.01
C ALA A 216 -7.67 -4.48 -11.64
N LEU A 217 -8.78 -4.15 -12.31
CA LEU A 217 -8.99 -2.80 -12.86
C LEU A 217 -9.01 -1.74 -11.77
N VAL A 218 -9.68 -2.00 -10.64
CA VAL A 218 -9.71 -1.08 -9.49
C VAL A 218 -8.31 -0.91 -8.91
N ALA A 219 -7.52 -1.98 -8.77
CA ALA A 219 -6.15 -1.90 -8.27
C ALA A 219 -5.25 -1.05 -9.20
N PHE A 220 -5.38 -1.23 -10.51
CA PHE A 220 -4.63 -0.43 -11.47
C PHE A 220 -5.09 1.04 -11.49
N ALA A 221 -6.41 1.29 -11.43
CA ALA A 221 -6.96 2.63 -11.34
C ALA A 221 -6.51 3.33 -10.04
N GLN A 222 -6.46 2.61 -8.93
CA GLN A 222 -5.94 3.08 -7.64
C GLN A 222 -4.49 3.53 -7.77
N PHE A 223 -3.63 2.76 -8.45
CA PHE A 223 -2.24 3.14 -8.69
C PHE A 223 -2.15 4.48 -9.45
N LEU A 224 -2.92 4.63 -10.53
CA LEU A 224 -2.95 5.88 -11.31
C LEU A 224 -3.47 7.05 -10.49
N PHE A 225 -4.54 6.82 -9.73
CA PHE A 225 -5.15 7.80 -8.85
C PHE A 225 -4.17 8.27 -7.76
N MET A 226 -3.48 7.34 -7.09
CA MET A 226 -2.53 7.69 -6.04
C MET A 226 -1.35 8.50 -6.55
N ARG A 227 -0.85 8.24 -7.76
CA ARG A 227 0.17 9.11 -8.38
C ARG A 227 -0.34 10.54 -8.58
N ARG A 228 -1.59 10.69 -9.00
CA ARG A 228 -2.22 12.01 -9.17
C ARG A 228 -2.44 12.71 -7.82
N VAL A 229 -2.86 11.96 -6.80
CA VAL A 229 -3.00 12.47 -5.43
C VAL A 229 -1.64 12.93 -4.91
N TYR A 230 -0.58 12.14 -5.12
CA TYR A 230 0.78 12.53 -4.75
C TYR A 230 1.18 13.85 -5.42
N ASP A 231 1.00 13.96 -6.73
CA ASP A 231 1.36 15.17 -7.48
C ASP A 231 0.58 16.40 -6.99
N TRP A 232 -0.69 16.23 -6.60
CA TRP A 232 -1.52 17.30 -6.10
C TRP A 232 -1.22 17.70 -4.64
N ILE A 233 -1.07 16.72 -3.74
CA ILE A 233 -0.80 16.98 -2.33
C ILE A 233 0.65 17.38 -2.16
N VAL A 234 1.58 16.51 -2.54
CA VAL A 234 3.01 16.67 -2.24
C VAL A 234 3.61 17.81 -3.03
N GLY A 235 3.25 17.96 -4.32
CA GLY A 235 3.74 19.07 -5.14
C GLY A 235 3.42 20.42 -4.50
N LYS A 236 2.18 20.62 -4.04
CA LYS A 236 1.79 21.86 -3.34
C LYS A 236 2.54 22.08 -2.03
N THR A 237 2.81 21.02 -1.27
CA THR A 237 3.49 21.12 0.04
C THR A 237 4.98 21.46 -0.11
N GLU A 238 5.65 20.92 -1.14
CA GLU A 238 7.04 21.26 -1.46
C GLU A 238 7.13 22.73 -1.94
N ASP A 239 6.29 23.16 -2.89
CA ASP A 239 6.24 24.56 -3.37
C ASP A 239 5.98 25.56 -2.22
N ALA A 240 5.13 25.18 -1.26
CA ALA A 240 4.86 26.01 -0.09
C ALA A 240 6.07 26.09 0.86
N SER A 241 6.77 24.96 1.07
CA SER A 241 7.96 24.91 1.93
C SER A 241 9.09 25.75 1.34
N GLU A 242 9.34 25.65 0.03
CA GLU A 242 10.35 26.45 -0.66
C GLU A 242 10.07 27.96 -0.56
N ARG A 243 8.79 28.38 -0.66
CA ARG A 243 8.41 29.78 -0.47
C ARG A 243 8.64 30.28 0.95
N ILE A 244 8.36 29.47 1.96
CA ILE A 244 8.59 29.83 3.37
C ILE A 244 10.08 30.00 3.63
N ASP A 245 10.91 29.06 3.16
CA ASP A 245 12.36 29.12 3.33
C ASP A 245 12.92 30.39 2.68
N GLN A 246 12.47 30.72 1.46
CA GLN A 246 12.86 31.97 0.78
C GLN A 246 12.44 33.25 1.55
N GLU A 247 11.30 33.25 2.24
CA GLU A 247 10.85 34.40 3.04
C GLU A 247 11.59 34.52 4.38
N LEU A 248 11.99 33.39 4.98
CA LEU A 248 12.82 33.39 6.18
C LEU A 248 14.23 33.89 5.86
N ASP A 249 14.84 33.41 4.78
CA ASP A 249 16.16 33.85 4.32
C ASP A 249 16.20 35.36 4.04
N LYS A 250 15.11 35.94 3.52
CA LYS A 250 15.00 37.39 3.31
C LYS A 250 14.89 38.20 4.61
N LYS A 251 14.43 37.60 5.70
CA LYS A 251 14.22 38.27 7.01
C LYS A 251 15.43 38.15 7.93
N GLU A 252 16.31 37.19 7.68
CA GLU A 252 17.56 37.00 8.43
C GLU A 252 18.77 37.72 7.79
N LEU A 253 18.55 38.48 6.70
CA LEU A 253 19.47 39.43 6.07
C LEU A 253 19.19 40.87 6.55
#